data_AF-A0A8T0UHE1-F1
#
_entry.id   AF-A0A8T0UHE1-F1
#
_cell.length_a   1.000
_cell.length_b   1.000
_cell.length_c   1.000
_cell.angle_alpha   90.00
_cell.angle_beta   90.00
_cell.angle_gamma   90.00
#
_symmetry.space_group_name_H-M   'P 1'
#
loop_
_entity.id
_entity.type
_entity.pdbx_description
1 polymer ?
#
loop_
_entity_poly.entity_id
_entity_poly.type
_entity_poly.pdbx_seq_one_letter_code
_entity_poly.pdbx_strand_id
1 'polypeptide(L)'
;MDAKKPYVIVIVVQLIYTGMFVVSKAAFDHGMNTYVFIFYRQAAASLLLLPIALLLERKNVRSLSPMLLLKLFFLALIGITFSLNLYNVSLKFTSATVASATTNAMPVVTFCFALLLKMESVKLRSSSGIAKLAGVSLCLAGVFAIAFYAGPALSPVNHHRAFAASHAPASTSSAPSRMTWIKGTFLIVLANMAWSLWIVLQGRLLKEYSNKMLVTVTQCAFSAGQSFVVAVAAERDFSKWSLRLDISLLAVLYTGFVVTGVTYYLQAWCVELKGPVFFAVWTPLCFVFTVFCSSFFLGEIVHLGSIVGGILLVGGLYSVLWGKSKEAKIAPCGMVNAMDDENGHHKPQEKEPTTASIVEQV
;
A
#
# COMPACT_ATOMS: atom_id res chain seq x y z
N MET A 1 -9.09 -20.30 -14.53
CA MET A 1 -8.08 -20.18 -13.44
C MET A 1 -7.67 -18.72 -13.15
N ASP A 2 -8.09 -17.76 -13.98
CA ASP A 2 -7.60 -16.37 -13.95
C ASP A 2 -8.18 -15.49 -12.83
N ALA A 3 -9.38 -15.77 -12.33
CA ALA A 3 -10.02 -14.98 -11.29
C ALA A 3 -9.27 -15.02 -9.93
N LYS A 4 -8.51 -16.09 -9.65
CA LYS A 4 -7.80 -16.29 -8.38
C LYS A 4 -6.39 -15.68 -8.35
N LYS A 5 -5.80 -15.37 -9.52
CA LYS A 5 -4.42 -14.89 -9.64
C LYS A 5 -4.14 -13.62 -8.80
N PRO A 6 -4.99 -12.57 -8.81
CA PRO A 6 -4.74 -11.36 -8.01
C PRO A 6 -4.74 -11.63 -6.51
N TYR A 7 -5.52 -12.60 -6.03
CA TYR A 7 -5.59 -12.95 -4.61
C TYR A 7 -4.31 -13.61 -4.13
N VAL A 8 -3.78 -14.57 -4.92
CA VAL A 8 -2.52 -15.24 -4.63
C VAL A 8 -1.36 -14.24 -4.64
N ILE A 9 -1.31 -13.36 -5.65
CA ILE A 9 -0.29 -12.31 -5.74
C ILE A 9 -0.31 -11.43 -4.49
N VAL A 10 -1.48 -10.96 -4.07
CA VAL A 10 -1.54 -10.07 -2.90
C VAL A 10 -1.14 -10.81 -1.61
N ILE A 11 -1.51 -12.08 -1.42
CA ILE A 11 -1.05 -12.86 -0.26
C ILE A 11 0.49 -12.96 -0.24
N VAL A 12 1.11 -13.25 -1.38
CA VAL A 12 2.58 -13.28 -1.52
C VAL A 12 3.19 -11.92 -1.19
N VAL A 13 2.60 -10.83 -1.69
CA VAL A 13 3.04 -9.46 -1.38
C VAL A 13 2.97 -9.18 0.14
N GLN A 14 1.91 -9.60 0.84
CA GLN A 14 1.80 -9.39 2.29
C GLN A 14 2.85 -10.20 3.08
N LEU A 15 3.18 -11.42 2.62
CA LEU A 15 4.27 -12.21 3.21
C LEU A 15 5.64 -11.54 3.01
N ILE A 16 5.89 -11.00 1.82
CA ILE A 16 7.12 -10.24 1.53
C ILE A 16 7.20 -8.98 2.42
N TYR A 17 6.10 -8.23 2.55
CA TYR A 17 6.06 -7.08 3.46
C TYR A 17 6.27 -7.47 4.92
N THR A 18 5.73 -8.61 5.36
CA THR A 18 6.00 -9.13 6.71
C THR A 18 7.50 -9.31 6.94
N GLY A 19 8.19 -9.97 6.01
CA GLY A 19 9.65 -10.11 6.07
C GLY A 19 10.35 -8.75 6.06
N MET A 20 9.84 -7.75 5.33
CA MET A 20 10.40 -6.40 5.31
C MET A 20 10.41 -5.76 6.70
N PHE A 21 9.29 -5.81 7.44
CA PHE A 21 9.21 -5.24 8.79
C PHE A 21 10.26 -5.86 9.72
N VAL A 22 10.33 -7.19 9.74
CA VAL A 22 11.22 -7.99 10.59
C VAL A 22 12.69 -7.76 10.24
N VAL A 23 13.05 -7.92 8.97
CA VAL A 23 14.45 -7.84 8.50
C VAL A 23 14.99 -6.41 8.57
N SER A 24 14.18 -5.40 8.24
CA SER A 24 14.62 -4.00 8.34
C SER A 24 14.87 -3.62 9.81
N LYS A 25 13.97 -4.05 10.71
CA LYS A 25 14.13 -3.80 12.14
C LYS A 25 15.36 -4.49 12.71
N ALA A 26 15.59 -5.77 12.35
CA ALA A 26 16.80 -6.50 12.73
C ALA A 26 18.09 -5.80 12.25
N ALA A 27 18.13 -5.30 11.02
CA ALA A 27 19.27 -4.54 10.51
C ALA A 27 19.53 -3.24 11.31
N PHE A 28 18.46 -2.52 11.68
CA PHE A 28 18.58 -1.30 12.49
C PHE A 28 19.05 -1.60 13.93
N ASP A 29 18.61 -2.71 14.50
CA ASP A 29 19.05 -3.15 15.84
C ASP A 29 20.52 -3.59 15.86
N HIS A 30 21.06 -4.02 14.71
CA HIS A 30 22.50 -4.29 14.51
C HIS A 30 23.31 -3.03 14.15
N GLY A 31 22.71 -1.84 14.24
CA GLY A 31 23.42 -0.56 14.12
C GLY A 31 23.44 0.04 12.72
N MET A 32 22.72 -0.55 11.75
CA MET A 32 22.65 0.00 10.39
C MET A 32 21.93 1.37 10.39
N ASN A 33 22.53 2.37 9.74
CA ASN A 33 21.88 3.67 9.59
C ASN A 33 20.65 3.58 8.65
N THR A 34 19.51 4.07 9.11
CA THR A 34 18.22 4.03 8.39
C THR A 34 18.19 4.78 7.08
N TYR A 35 18.89 5.92 6.97
CA TYR A 35 18.93 6.72 5.75
C TYR A 35 19.80 6.05 4.68
N VAL A 36 20.98 5.57 5.10
CA VAL A 36 21.89 4.79 4.25
C VAL A 36 21.23 3.50 3.76
N PHE A 37 20.47 2.81 4.63
CA PHE A 37 19.69 1.63 4.26
C PHE A 37 18.70 1.91 3.12
N ILE A 38 17.97 3.03 3.17
CA ILE A 38 17.00 3.37 2.13
C ILE A 38 17.69 3.64 0.81
N PHE A 39 18.79 4.40 0.83
CA PHE A 39 19.59 4.63 -0.37
C PHE A 39 20.02 3.30 -0.99
N TYR A 40 20.65 2.41 -0.21
CA TYR A 40 21.09 1.11 -0.73
C TYR A 40 19.95 0.23 -1.22
N ARG A 41 18.81 0.21 -0.51
CA ARG A 41 17.60 -0.49 -0.94
C ARG A 41 17.13 -0.01 -2.32
N GLN A 42 17.04 1.31 -2.53
CA GLN A 42 16.57 1.87 -3.82
C GLN A 42 17.62 1.75 -4.93
N ALA A 43 18.91 1.88 -4.60
CA ALA A 43 20.00 1.69 -5.53
C ALA A 43 20.06 0.24 -6.01
N ALA A 44 19.95 -0.74 -5.10
CA ALA A 44 19.92 -2.16 -5.44
C ALA A 44 18.73 -2.50 -6.35
N ALA A 45 17.54 -1.99 -6.02
CA ALA A 45 16.37 -2.17 -6.88
C ALA A 45 16.58 -1.60 -8.28
N SER A 46 17.10 -0.37 -8.37
CA SER A 46 17.37 0.29 -9.65
C SER A 46 18.40 -0.48 -10.48
N LEU A 47 19.50 -0.90 -9.86
CA LEU A 47 20.60 -1.61 -10.53
C LEU A 47 20.16 -2.98 -11.05
N LEU A 48 19.31 -3.68 -10.30
CA LEU A 48 18.83 -5.02 -10.67
C LEU A 48 17.68 -4.97 -11.68
N LEU A 49 16.77 -4.01 -11.57
CA LEU A 49 15.62 -3.90 -12.47
C LEU A 49 15.96 -3.25 -13.81
N LEU A 50 16.92 -2.32 -13.85
CA LEU A 50 17.32 -1.64 -15.08
C LEU A 50 17.70 -2.61 -16.23
N PRO A 51 18.58 -3.62 -16.04
CA PRO A 51 18.89 -4.55 -17.12
C PRO A 51 17.69 -5.39 -17.54
N ILE A 52 16.83 -5.79 -16.59
CA ILE A 52 15.59 -6.54 -16.87
C ILE A 52 14.65 -5.69 -17.73
N ALA A 53 14.47 -4.42 -17.39
CA ALA A 53 13.65 -3.49 -18.16
C ALA A 53 14.20 -3.27 -19.58
N LEU A 54 15.52 -3.09 -19.72
CA LEU A 54 16.16 -2.92 -21.02
C LEU A 54 16.02 -4.15 -21.92
N LEU A 55 16.09 -5.36 -21.35
CA LEU A 55 15.91 -6.60 -22.10
C LEU A 55 14.45 -6.82 -22.52
N LEU A 56 13.49 -6.59 -21.63
CA LEU A 56 12.07 -6.83 -21.88
C LEU A 56 11.44 -5.76 -22.79
N GLU A 57 11.90 -4.51 -22.70
CA GLU A 57 11.26 -3.39 -23.39
C GLU A 57 12.02 -2.91 -24.62
N ARG A 58 13.11 -3.57 -25.01
CA ARG A 58 13.98 -3.18 -26.14
C ARG A 58 13.24 -2.86 -27.45
N LYS A 59 12.04 -3.41 -27.65
CA LYS A 59 11.20 -3.21 -28.84
C LYS A 59 10.03 -2.23 -28.67
N ASN A 60 9.71 -1.81 -27.44
CA ASN A 60 8.50 -1.04 -27.09
C ASN A 60 8.80 0.25 -26.29
N VAL A 61 10.02 0.78 -26.35
CA VAL A 61 10.39 2.00 -25.61
C VAL A 61 9.68 3.22 -26.21
N ARG A 62 8.46 3.50 -25.74
CA ARG A 62 7.83 4.80 -25.92
C ARG A 62 8.60 5.78 -25.04
N SER A 63 9.29 6.73 -25.67
CA SER A 63 10.05 7.77 -24.96
C SER A 63 9.20 8.45 -23.89
N LEU A 64 9.75 8.58 -22.68
CA LEU A 64 9.07 9.24 -21.57
C LEU A 64 9.03 10.75 -21.82
N SER A 65 7.82 11.32 -21.86
CA SER A 65 7.66 12.77 -21.95
C SER A 65 8.29 13.45 -20.72
N PRO A 66 8.92 14.64 -20.86
CA PRO A 66 9.45 15.39 -19.72
C PRO A 66 8.43 15.64 -18.60
N MET A 67 7.16 15.88 -18.97
CA MET A 67 6.09 16.05 -17.99
C MET A 67 5.79 14.76 -17.22
N LEU A 68 5.89 13.60 -17.89
CA LEU A 68 5.73 12.31 -17.25
C LEU A 68 6.91 12.02 -16.29
N LEU A 69 8.14 12.37 -16.69
CA LEU A 69 9.31 12.29 -15.81
C LEU A 69 9.15 13.16 -14.57
N LEU A 70 8.61 14.37 -14.71
CA LEU A 70 8.34 15.25 -13.58
C LEU A 70 7.27 14.66 -12.63
N LYS A 71 6.18 14.12 -13.17
CA LYS A 71 5.16 13.39 -12.39
C LYS A 71 5.80 12.22 -11.62
N LEU A 72 6.62 11.41 -12.30
CA LEU A 72 7.33 10.27 -11.71
C LEU A 72 8.30 10.70 -10.61
N PHE A 73 9.01 11.82 -10.79
CA PHE A 73 9.92 12.38 -9.80
C PHE A 73 9.19 12.76 -8.51
N PHE A 74 8.09 13.51 -8.59
CA PHE A 74 7.29 13.88 -7.42
C PHE A 74 6.62 12.68 -6.77
N LEU A 75 6.18 11.71 -7.58
CA LEU A 75 5.56 10.49 -7.09
C LEU A 75 6.58 9.65 -6.31
N ALA A 76 7.81 9.51 -6.82
CA ALA A 76 8.91 8.89 -6.09
C ALA A 76 9.26 9.67 -4.81
N LEU A 77 9.24 11.02 -4.87
CA LEU A 77 9.57 11.87 -3.72
C LEU A 77 8.57 11.67 -2.56
N ILE A 78 7.27 11.74 -2.84
CA ILE A 78 6.22 11.63 -1.82
C ILE A 78 6.12 10.19 -1.29
N GLY A 79 6.02 9.24 -2.22
CA GLY A 79 5.65 7.87 -1.89
C GLY A 79 6.80 6.98 -1.47
N ILE A 80 7.97 7.19 -2.05
CA ILE A 80 9.12 6.32 -1.82
C ILE A 80 10.08 7.03 -0.87
N THR A 81 10.62 8.17 -1.27
CA THR A 81 11.64 8.87 -0.48
C THR A 81 11.08 9.36 0.85
N PHE A 82 10.06 10.21 0.85
CA PHE A 82 9.51 10.81 2.07
C PHE A 82 8.89 9.74 2.98
N SER A 83 8.00 8.90 2.45
CA SER A 83 7.34 7.84 3.23
C SER A 83 8.34 6.83 3.83
N LEU A 84 9.27 6.26 3.04
CA LEU A 84 10.18 5.24 3.56
C LEU A 84 11.19 5.81 4.55
N ASN A 85 11.61 7.07 4.39
CA ASN A 85 12.45 7.74 5.38
C ASN A 85 11.73 7.91 6.72
N LEU A 86 10.50 8.42 6.71
CA LEU A 86 9.71 8.54 7.93
C LEU A 86 9.45 7.18 8.58
N TYR A 87 9.12 6.17 7.78
CA TYR A 87 8.91 4.81 8.23
C TYR A 87 10.16 4.22 8.90
N ASN A 88 11.33 4.25 8.26
CA ASN A 88 12.53 3.64 8.85
C ASN A 88 13.02 4.41 10.08
N VAL A 89 12.90 5.75 10.08
CA VAL A 89 13.18 6.55 11.28
C VAL A 89 12.20 6.18 12.40
N SER A 90 10.92 5.94 12.09
CA SER A 90 9.94 5.52 13.09
C SER A 90 10.29 4.19 13.76
N LEU A 91 10.86 3.23 13.03
CA LEU A 91 11.28 1.91 13.54
C LEU A 91 12.43 1.97 14.55
N LYS A 92 13.11 3.12 14.67
CA LYS A 92 14.06 3.36 15.79
C LYS A 92 13.33 3.67 17.10
N PHE A 93 12.11 4.18 17.01
CA PHE A 93 11.32 4.65 18.15
C PHE A 93 10.13 3.74 18.46
N THR A 94 9.80 2.81 17.58
CA THR A 94 8.67 1.89 17.69
C THR A 94 9.05 0.48 17.25
N SER A 95 8.14 -0.47 17.44
CA SER A 95 8.34 -1.88 17.11
C SER A 95 7.86 -2.23 15.70
N ALA A 96 8.36 -3.33 15.13
CA ALA A 96 7.85 -3.89 13.87
C ALA A 96 6.34 -4.21 13.96
N THR A 97 5.90 -4.60 15.16
CA THR A 97 4.51 -4.88 15.47
C THR A 97 3.62 -3.63 15.39
N VAL A 98 4.02 -2.52 16.02
CA VAL A 98 3.28 -1.24 15.94
C VAL A 98 3.28 -0.70 14.50
N ALA A 99 4.40 -0.87 13.81
CA ALA A 99 4.56 -0.44 12.44
C ALA A 99 3.58 -1.14 11.49
N SER A 100 3.55 -2.48 11.53
CA SER A 100 2.60 -3.29 10.75
C SER A 100 1.16 -3.04 11.18
N ALA A 101 0.86 -2.88 12.48
CA ALA A 101 -0.48 -2.55 12.95
C ALA A 101 -0.99 -1.25 12.33
N THR A 102 -0.16 -0.21 12.31
CA THR A 102 -0.54 1.10 11.76
C THR A 102 -0.77 1.05 10.25
N THR A 103 -0.15 0.12 9.51
CA THR A 103 -0.41 -0.05 8.07
C THR A 103 -1.84 -0.51 7.76
N ASN A 104 -2.58 -1.02 8.75
CA ASN A 104 -4.00 -1.33 8.58
C ASN A 104 -4.88 -0.08 8.46
N ALA A 105 -4.33 1.12 8.71
CA ALA A 105 -5.00 2.39 8.41
C ALA A 105 -4.91 2.77 6.93
N MET A 106 -3.97 2.18 6.17
CA MET A 106 -3.78 2.49 4.75
C MET A 106 -5.04 2.35 3.90
N PRO A 107 -5.90 1.32 4.02
CA PRO A 107 -7.10 1.19 3.18
C PRO A 107 -8.06 2.36 3.37
N VAL A 108 -8.24 2.80 4.61
CA VAL A 108 -9.12 3.92 4.95
C VAL A 108 -8.55 5.23 4.44
N VAL A 109 -7.27 5.49 4.66
CA VAL A 109 -6.60 6.69 4.16
C VAL A 109 -6.59 6.71 2.61
N THR A 110 -6.32 5.57 1.99
CA THR A 110 -6.38 5.38 0.53
C THR A 110 -7.77 5.69 0.00
N PHE A 111 -8.81 5.19 0.67
CA PHE A 111 -10.20 5.47 0.32
C PHE A 111 -10.51 6.97 0.45
N CYS A 112 -10.11 7.63 1.54
CA CYS A 112 -10.27 9.08 1.70
C CYS A 112 -9.61 9.87 0.58
N PHE A 113 -8.36 9.55 0.20
CA PHE A 113 -7.70 10.19 -0.94
C PHE A 113 -8.41 9.89 -2.26
N ALA A 114 -8.91 8.67 -2.46
CA ALA A 114 -9.70 8.32 -3.63
C ALA A 114 -10.99 9.16 -3.72
N LEU A 115 -11.64 9.45 -2.59
CA LEU A 115 -12.79 10.38 -2.54
C LEU A 115 -12.40 11.82 -2.84
N LEU A 116 -11.35 12.34 -2.20
CA LEU A 116 -10.85 13.70 -2.44
C LEU A 116 -10.48 13.93 -3.91
N LEU A 117 -9.92 12.89 -4.53
CA LEU A 117 -9.56 12.88 -5.94
C LEU A 117 -10.74 12.47 -6.85
N LYS A 118 -11.98 12.38 -6.35
CA LYS A 118 -13.19 12.02 -7.14
C LYS A 118 -13.05 10.71 -7.93
N MET A 119 -12.20 9.79 -7.45
CA MET A 119 -12.08 8.44 -7.99
C MET A 119 -13.15 7.51 -7.44
N GLU A 120 -13.72 7.84 -6.29
CA GLU A 120 -14.85 7.16 -5.68
C GLU A 120 -15.90 8.20 -5.23
N SER A 121 -17.15 7.76 -5.09
CA SER A 121 -18.27 8.59 -4.60
C SER A 121 -18.92 7.93 -3.39
N VAL A 122 -19.33 8.72 -2.40
CA VAL A 122 -20.08 8.25 -1.23
C VAL A 122 -21.42 8.95 -1.16
N LYS A 123 -22.48 8.14 -1.18
CA LYS A 123 -23.83 8.60 -0.84
C LYS A 123 -24.00 8.51 0.68
N LEU A 124 -23.77 9.62 1.39
CA LEU A 124 -23.73 9.67 2.87
C LEU A 124 -25.04 9.23 3.56
N ARG A 125 -26.18 9.36 2.88
CA ARG A 125 -27.50 8.91 3.39
C ARG A 125 -27.82 7.44 3.10
N SER A 126 -26.96 6.73 2.37
CA SER A 126 -27.15 5.31 2.08
C SER A 126 -26.57 4.42 3.17
N SER A 127 -27.12 3.21 3.33
CA SER A 127 -26.56 2.21 4.26
C SER A 127 -25.10 1.83 3.92
N SER A 128 -24.69 1.98 2.65
CA SER A 128 -23.28 1.88 2.25
C SER A 128 -22.44 3.04 2.78
N GLY A 129 -22.92 4.28 2.62
CA GLY A 129 -22.21 5.48 3.07
C GLY A 129 -22.01 5.50 4.59
N ILE A 130 -23.02 5.08 5.35
CA ILE A 130 -22.94 4.95 6.81
C ILE A 130 -21.90 3.89 7.19
N ALA A 131 -21.89 2.71 6.55
CA ALA A 131 -20.91 1.66 6.82
C ALA A 131 -19.46 2.11 6.51
N LYS A 132 -19.28 2.88 5.43
CA LYS A 132 -17.97 3.48 5.07
C LYS A 132 -17.50 4.48 6.13
N LEU A 133 -18.39 5.38 6.58
CA LEU A 133 -18.05 6.37 7.61
C LEU A 133 -17.73 5.71 8.96
N ALA A 134 -18.56 4.76 9.39
CA ALA A 134 -18.31 3.98 10.60
C ALA A 134 -16.97 3.24 10.55
N GLY A 135 -16.62 2.68 9.38
CA GLY A 135 -15.34 2.03 9.17
C GLY A 135 -14.15 2.98 9.29
N VAL A 136 -14.26 4.20 8.72
CA VAL A 136 -13.23 5.26 8.87
C VAL A 136 -13.06 5.63 10.35
N SER A 137 -14.14 5.82 11.08
CA SER A 137 -14.12 6.16 12.51
C SER A 137 -13.49 5.05 13.37
N LEU A 138 -13.82 3.79 13.09
CA LEU A 138 -13.22 2.62 13.76
C LEU A 138 -11.71 2.54 13.51
N CYS A 139 -11.26 2.79 12.29
CA CYS A 139 -9.83 2.81 12.00
C CYS A 139 -9.11 3.96 12.69
N LEU A 140 -9.72 5.16 12.75
CA LEU A 140 -9.16 6.28 13.48
C LEU A 140 -9.04 5.97 14.99
N ALA A 141 -10.07 5.34 15.57
CA ALA A 141 -10.03 4.85 16.94
C ALA A 141 -8.92 3.80 17.15
N GLY A 142 -8.71 2.89 16.19
CA GLY A 142 -7.63 1.91 16.24
C GLY A 142 -6.24 2.54 16.20
N VAL A 143 -6.01 3.55 15.36
CA VAL A 143 -4.75 4.33 15.35
C VAL A 143 -4.52 5.02 16.69
N PHE A 144 -5.55 5.66 17.25
CA PHE A 144 -5.44 6.30 18.56
C PHE A 144 -5.20 5.31 19.68
N ALA A 145 -5.80 4.11 19.63
CA ALA A 145 -5.51 3.04 20.57
C ALA A 145 -4.03 2.64 20.52
N ILE A 146 -3.45 2.44 19.33
CA ILE A 146 -2.02 2.12 19.19
C ILE A 146 -1.11 3.25 19.69
N ALA A 147 -1.48 4.50 19.40
CA ALA A 147 -0.66 5.68 19.72
C ALA A 147 -0.65 6.01 21.22
N PHE A 148 -1.80 5.91 21.88
CA PHE A 148 -1.97 6.40 23.25
C PHE A 148 -2.12 5.30 24.29
N TYR A 149 -2.46 4.08 23.89
CA TYR A 149 -2.63 2.95 24.79
C TYR A 149 -1.61 1.85 24.43
N ALA A 150 -0.57 1.70 25.25
CA ALA A 150 0.33 0.55 25.15
C ALA A 150 -0.32 -0.68 25.79
N GLY A 151 -0.89 -0.54 26.99
CA GLY A 151 -1.41 -1.67 27.77
C GLY A 151 -0.31 -2.61 28.30
N PRO A 152 -0.68 -3.71 28.98
CA PRO A 152 0.28 -4.67 29.50
C PRO A 152 1.06 -5.38 28.38
N ALA A 153 2.31 -5.70 28.71
CA ALA A 153 3.23 -6.49 27.90
C ALA A 153 2.82 -7.96 27.90
N LEU A 154 2.62 -8.56 26.72
CA LEU A 154 2.47 -10.00 26.59
C LEU A 154 3.85 -10.64 26.40
N SER A 155 4.15 -11.66 27.22
CA SER A 155 5.45 -12.35 27.18
C SER A 155 5.73 -12.88 25.77
N PRO A 156 6.97 -12.73 25.25
CA PRO A 156 7.35 -13.32 23.97
C PRO A 156 7.10 -14.83 23.99
N VAL A 157 6.54 -15.37 22.91
CA VAL A 157 6.19 -16.80 22.82
C VAL A 157 7.43 -17.70 22.79
N ASN A 158 8.59 -17.14 22.42
CA ASN A 158 9.85 -17.87 22.38
C ASN A 158 10.98 -17.09 23.10
N HIS A 159 11.75 -17.79 23.92
CA HIS A 159 12.91 -17.23 24.63
C HIS A 159 14.20 -17.27 23.79
N HIS A 160 14.25 -18.08 22.71
CA HIS A 160 15.37 -18.11 21.77
C HIS A 160 15.20 -17.02 20.70
N ARG A 161 16.07 -16.01 20.76
CA ARG A 161 16.04 -14.84 19.85
C ARG A 161 16.97 -15.07 18.66
N ALA A 162 16.41 -15.43 17.51
CA ALA A 162 17.18 -15.78 16.30
C ALA A 162 18.07 -14.65 15.75
N PHE A 163 17.67 -13.38 15.95
CA PHE A 163 18.44 -12.21 15.51
C PHE A 163 18.97 -11.33 16.65
N ALA A 164 18.93 -11.80 17.91
CA ALA A 164 19.49 -11.01 19.00
C ALA A 164 21.00 -10.83 18.78
N ALA A 165 21.45 -9.57 18.82
CA ALA A 165 22.86 -9.25 18.78
C ALA A 165 23.55 -9.91 19.99
N SER A 166 24.40 -10.91 19.73
CA SER A 166 25.18 -11.66 20.73
C SER A 166 26.26 -10.82 21.43
N HIS A 167 26.38 -9.53 21.09
CA HIS A 167 27.44 -8.63 21.56
C HIS A 167 26.97 -7.29 22.11
N ALA A 168 25.67 -7.10 22.37
CA ALA A 168 25.26 -5.96 23.17
C ALA A 168 25.47 -6.32 24.66
N PRO A 169 26.32 -5.60 25.42
CA PRO A 169 26.21 -5.68 26.88
C PRO A 169 24.76 -5.37 27.22
N ALA A 170 24.25 -5.99 28.29
CA ALA A 170 22.92 -5.70 28.81
C ALA A 170 22.84 -4.22 29.25
N SER A 171 22.78 -3.29 28.30
CA SER A 171 22.26 -1.98 28.53
C SER A 171 20.82 -2.24 28.93
N THR A 172 20.50 -1.89 30.16
CA THR A 172 19.15 -1.58 30.60
C THR A 172 18.55 -0.58 29.62
N SER A 173 18.05 -1.05 28.48
CA SER A 173 17.25 -0.26 27.58
C SER A 173 15.95 -0.05 28.32
N SER A 174 15.91 1.01 29.14
CA SER A 174 14.71 1.53 29.74
C SER A 174 13.62 1.52 28.66
N ALA A 175 12.45 0.95 28.99
CA ALA A 175 11.31 0.96 28.08
C ALA A 175 11.19 2.37 27.45
N PRO A 176 11.09 2.47 26.11
CA PRO A 176 11.13 3.75 25.43
C PRO A 176 10.14 4.71 26.09
N SER A 177 10.59 5.94 26.36
CA SER A 177 9.73 6.93 27.00
C SER A 177 8.42 7.05 26.23
N ARG A 178 7.30 7.33 26.92
CA ARG A 178 5.99 7.51 26.28
C ARG A 178 6.05 8.50 25.11
N MET A 179 6.84 9.57 25.26
CA MET A 179 7.06 10.57 24.21
C MET A 179 7.78 9.99 22.98
N THR A 180 8.79 9.13 23.20
CA THR A 180 9.50 8.43 22.12
C THR A 180 8.57 7.52 21.35
N TRP A 181 7.72 6.76 22.05
CA TRP A 181 6.72 5.89 21.42
C TRP A 181 5.70 6.67 20.59
N ILE A 182 5.16 7.77 21.14
CA ILE A 182 4.20 8.63 20.44
C ILE A 182 4.84 9.24 19.19
N LYS A 183 6.09 9.73 19.28
CA LYS A 183 6.83 10.24 18.13
C LYS A 183 7.00 9.17 17.05
N GLY A 184 7.37 7.95 17.42
CA GLY A 184 7.46 6.83 16.49
C GLY A 184 6.12 6.54 15.81
N THR A 185 5.04 6.48 16.58
CA THR A 185 3.69 6.22 16.06
C THR A 185 3.21 7.32 15.12
N PHE A 186 3.45 8.59 15.46
CA PHE A 186 3.09 9.72 14.61
C PHE A 186 3.84 9.69 13.26
N LEU A 187 5.15 9.42 13.29
CA LEU A 187 5.96 9.33 12.07
C LEU A 187 5.47 8.20 11.15
N ILE A 188 5.07 7.05 11.70
CA ILE A 188 4.58 5.94 10.88
C ILE A 188 3.18 6.18 10.33
N VAL A 189 2.29 6.85 11.07
CA VAL A 189 1.00 7.30 10.53
C VAL A 189 1.23 8.23 9.33
N LEU A 190 2.12 9.22 9.47
CA LEU A 190 2.45 10.13 8.38
C LEU A 190 3.08 9.40 7.18
N ALA A 191 3.96 8.44 7.43
CA ALA A 191 4.53 7.58 6.39
C ALA A 191 3.44 6.81 5.63
N ASN A 192 2.49 6.19 6.35
CA ASN A 192 1.37 5.44 5.78
C ASN A 192 0.41 6.36 4.98
N MET A 193 0.22 7.61 5.40
CA MET A 193 -0.55 8.59 4.64
C MET A 193 0.12 8.94 3.32
N ALA A 194 1.43 9.23 3.34
CA ALA A 194 2.19 9.51 2.13
C ALA A 194 2.22 8.30 1.17
N TRP A 195 2.35 7.08 1.70
CA TRP A 195 2.28 5.85 0.92
C TRP A 195 0.89 5.62 0.30
N SER A 196 -0.17 5.87 1.07
CA SER A 196 -1.55 5.77 0.57
C SER A 196 -1.80 6.77 -0.57
N LEU A 197 -1.34 8.01 -0.42
CA LEU A 197 -1.41 9.02 -1.48
C LEU A 197 -0.64 8.57 -2.73
N TRP A 198 0.55 8.00 -2.55
CA TRP A 198 1.33 7.44 -3.65
C TRP A 198 0.59 6.34 -4.40
N ILE A 199 -0.02 5.37 -3.70
CA ILE A 199 -0.82 4.32 -4.33
C ILE A 199 -1.95 4.90 -5.20
N VAL A 200 -2.67 5.90 -4.70
CA VAL A 200 -3.79 6.51 -5.44
C VAL A 200 -3.29 7.26 -6.68
N LEU A 201 -2.22 8.03 -6.55
CA LEU A 201 -1.62 8.76 -7.67
C LEU A 201 -0.97 7.82 -8.70
N GLN A 202 -0.35 6.72 -8.25
CA GLN A 202 0.19 5.65 -9.10
C GLN A 202 -0.92 5.05 -9.97
N GLY A 203 -2.10 4.79 -9.40
CA GLY A 203 -3.24 4.26 -10.15
C GLY A 203 -3.72 5.19 -11.27
N ARG A 204 -3.60 6.51 -11.10
CA ARG A 204 -3.90 7.49 -12.16
C ARG A 204 -2.82 7.51 -13.23
N LEU A 205 -1.56 7.50 -12.81
CA LEU A 205 -0.42 7.50 -13.71
C LEU A 205 -0.44 6.28 -14.65
N LEU A 206 -0.76 5.10 -14.11
CA LEU A 206 -0.80 3.86 -14.89
C LEU A 206 -1.95 3.82 -15.93
N LYS A 207 -2.96 4.69 -15.80
CA LYS A 207 -3.99 4.89 -16.85
C LYS A 207 -3.49 5.77 -17.99
N GLU A 208 -2.63 6.75 -17.70
CA GLU A 208 -2.00 7.60 -18.71
C GLU A 208 -0.83 6.88 -19.41
N TYR A 209 -0.10 6.05 -18.68
CA TYR A 209 1.07 5.32 -19.15
C TYR A 209 1.11 3.89 -18.60
N SER A 210 0.73 2.92 -19.42
CA SER A 210 0.47 1.54 -18.96
C SER A 210 1.71 0.68 -18.75
N ASN A 211 2.89 1.16 -19.14
CA ASN A 211 4.12 0.40 -19.06
C ASN A 211 4.71 0.43 -17.63
N LYS A 212 4.44 -0.66 -16.89
CA LYS A 212 4.68 -0.80 -15.45
C LYS A 212 6.14 -0.94 -15.12
N MET A 213 6.86 -1.72 -15.92
CA MET A 213 8.26 -2.02 -15.65
C MET A 213 9.07 -0.73 -15.75
N LEU A 214 8.90 0.04 -16.84
CA LEU A 214 9.54 1.35 -16.96
C LEU A 214 9.15 2.32 -15.83
N VAL A 215 7.86 2.44 -15.50
CA VAL A 215 7.40 3.29 -14.38
C VAL A 215 8.09 2.89 -13.07
N THR A 216 8.12 1.60 -12.74
CA THR A 216 8.78 1.11 -11.53
C THR A 216 10.28 1.39 -11.53
N VAL A 217 11.00 1.09 -12.62
CA VAL A 217 12.45 1.33 -12.72
C VAL A 217 12.76 2.82 -12.62
N THR A 218 12.01 3.68 -13.31
CA THR A 218 12.21 5.13 -13.25
C THR A 218 11.95 5.68 -11.85
N GLN A 219 10.90 5.21 -11.16
CA GLN A 219 10.64 5.60 -9.78
C GLN A 219 11.74 5.12 -8.82
N CYS A 220 12.24 3.89 -8.99
CA CYS A 220 13.36 3.38 -8.20
C CYS A 220 14.59 4.27 -8.42
N ALA A 221 14.93 4.61 -9.67
CA ALA A 221 16.08 5.45 -9.99
C ALA A 221 15.96 6.87 -9.40
N PHE A 222 14.81 7.52 -9.56
CA PHE A 222 14.57 8.82 -8.92
C PHE A 222 14.63 8.74 -7.40
N SER A 223 14.02 7.73 -6.80
CA SER A 223 14.06 7.54 -5.35
C SER A 223 15.45 7.23 -4.82
N ALA A 224 16.30 6.54 -5.60
CA ALA A 224 17.69 6.29 -5.25
C ALA A 224 18.48 7.60 -5.19
N GLY A 225 18.35 8.45 -6.21
CA GLY A 225 18.97 9.78 -6.24
C GLY A 225 18.46 10.70 -5.12
N GLN A 226 17.15 10.77 -4.92
CA GLN A 226 16.54 11.56 -3.84
C GLN A 226 16.97 11.04 -2.46
N SER A 227 16.97 9.73 -2.24
CA SER A 227 17.38 9.12 -0.97
C SER A 227 18.87 9.27 -0.73
N PHE A 228 19.70 9.30 -1.77
CA PHE A 228 21.12 9.62 -1.66
C PHE A 228 21.32 11.03 -1.10
N VAL A 229 20.63 12.04 -1.66
CA VAL A 229 20.69 13.43 -1.18
C VAL A 229 20.26 13.51 0.29
N VAL A 230 19.16 12.86 0.65
CA VAL A 230 18.68 12.81 2.04
C VAL A 230 19.69 12.10 2.95
N ALA A 231 20.27 10.99 2.52
CA ALA A 231 21.24 10.23 3.30
C ALA A 231 22.54 11.01 3.55
N VAL A 232 23.09 11.67 2.53
CA VAL A 232 24.29 12.52 2.68
C VAL A 232 24.00 13.71 3.59
N ALA A 233 22.80 14.29 3.49
CA ALA A 233 22.41 15.40 4.36
C ALA A 233 22.24 14.96 5.83
N ALA A 234 21.68 13.77 6.07
CA ALA A 234 21.35 13.26 7.40
C ALA A 234 22.51 12.52 8.09
N GLU A 235 23.39 11.86 7.35
CA GLU A 235 24.51 11.09 7.87
C GLU A 235 25.79 11.40 7.08
N ARG A 236 26.56 12.36 7.61
CA ARG A 236 27.82 12.83 7.02
C ARG A 236 29.02 11.97 7.38
N ASP A 237 28.90 11.08 8.35
CA ASP A 237 29.95 10.12 8.70
C ASP A 237 29.94 8.94 7.72
N PHE A 238 30.87 8.97 6.75
CA PHE A 238 31.04 7.93 5.73
C PHE A 238 31.44 6.56 6.30
N SER A 239 31.90 6.48 7.55
CA SER A 239 32.16 5.19 8.20
C SER A 239 30.89 4.34 8.32
N LYS A 240 29.74 4.99 8.53
CA LYS A 240 28.41 4.34 8.61
C LYS A 240 27.82 4.01 7.26
N TRP A 241 28.46 4.43 6.16
CA TRP A 241 28.13 4.02 4.81
C TRP A 241 28.79 2.69 4.43
N SER A 242 29.78 2.24 5.22
CA SER A 242 30.41 0.95 4.99
C SER A 242 29.40 -0.19 5.20
N LEU A 243 29.02 -0.85 4.11
CA LEU A 243 28.12 -1.99 4.13
C LEU A 243 28.90 -3.24 4.49
N ARG A 244 28.60 -3.82 5.65
CA ARG A 244 29.22 -5.04 6.15
C ARG A 244 28.54 -6.28 5.54
N LEU A 245 29.28 -7.38 5.41
CA LEU A 245 28.76 -8.68 4.96
C LEU A 245 27.99 -9.39 6.08
N ASP A 246 27.02 -8.71 6.67
CA ASP A 246 26.20 -9.19 7.78
C ASP A 246 24.70 -9.08 7.44
N ILE A 247 23.84 -9.12 8.46
CA ILE A 247 22.39 -8.98 8.32
C ILE A 247 21.98 -7.70 7.58
N SER A 248 22.81 -6.65 7.61
CA SER A 248 22.59 -5.39 6.90
C SER A 248 22.62 -5.59 5.38
N LEU A 249 23.59 -6.34 4.84
CA LEU A 249 23.66 -6.64 3.41
C LEU A 249 22.49 -7.53 2.99
N LEU A 250 22.18 -8.57 3.78
CA LEU A 250 21.03 -9.43 3.51
C LEU A 250 19.73 -8.61 3.49
N ALA A 251 19.57 -7.68 4.43
CA ALA A 251 18.42 -6.78 4.49
C ALA A 251 18.35 -5.87 3.26
N VAL A 252 19.48 -5.29 2.82
CA VAL A 252 19.53 -4.47 1.60
C VAL A 252 19.15 -5.27 0.36
N LEU A 253 19.71 -6.47 0.19
CA LEU A 253 19.43 -7.32 -0.98
C LEU A 253 17.97 -7.78 -0.99
N TYR A 254 17.47 -8.28 0.14
CA TYR A 254 16.08 -8.69 0.30
C TYR A 254 15.11 -7.53 0.04
N THR A 255 15.32 -6.38 0.71
CA THR A 255 14.41 -5.24 0.57
C THR A 255 14.56 -4.50 -0.75
N GLY A 256 15.73 -4.50 -1.37
CA GLY A 256 15.96 -3.89 -2.68
C GLY A 256 15.37 -4.74 -3.81
N PHE A 257 15.72 -6.02 -3.87
CA PHE A 257 15.28 -6.87 -4.97
C PHE A 257 13.84 -7.36 -4.79
N VAL A 258 13.54 -8.02 -3.67
CA VAL A 258 12.24 -8.68 -3.46
C VAL A 258 11.17 -7.65 -3.09
N VAL A 259 11.46 -6.79 -2.12
CA VAL A 259 10.46 -5.83 -1.65
C VAL A 259 10.30 -4.66 -2.62
N THR A 260 11.36 -3.96 -3.02
CA THR A 260 11.20 -2.85 -3.96
C THR A 260 10.99 -3.36 -5.39
N GLY A 261 11.83 -4.25 -5.91
CA GLY A 261 11.75 -4.68 -7.30
C GLY A 261 10.51 -5.52 -7.63
N VAL A 262 10.40 -6.70 -7.03
CA VAL A 262 9.31 -7.64 -7.34
C VAL A 262 7.97 -7.11 -6.83
N THR A 263 7.91 -6.64 -5.58
CA THR A 263 6.63 -6.26 -4.97
C THR A 263 6.04 -4.99 -5.59
N TYR A 264 6.84 -3.99 -5.97
CA TYR A 264 6.28 -2.79 -6.60
C TYR A 264 5.68 -3.09 -7.97
N TYR A 265 6.31 -3.99 -8.74
CA TYR A 265 5.76 -4.46 -10.00
C TYR A 265 4.45 -5.23 -9.79
N LEU A 266 4.43 -6.20 -8.87
CA LEU A 266 3.23 -6.96 -8.53
C LEU A 266 2.11 -6.06 -7.99
N GLN A 267 2.45 -5.06 -7.19
CA GLN A 267 1.52 -4.06 -6.67
C GLN A 267 0.96 -3.22 -7.81
N ALA A 268 1.79 -2.67 -8.70
CA ALA A 268 1.33 -1.91 -9.86
C ALA A 268 0.37 -2.73 -10.74
N TRP A 269 0.67 -4.03 -10.91
CA TRP A 269 -0.19 -4.96 -11.64
C TRP A 269 -1.54 -5.19 -10.93
N CYS A 270 -1.55 -5.43 -9.61
CA CYS A 270 -2.77 -5.59 -8.84
C CYS A 270 -3.63 -4.31 -8.83
N VAL A 271 -3.00 -3.14 -8.70
CA VAL A 271 -3.65 -1.83 -8.68
C VAL A 271 -4.33 -1.54 -10.02
N GLU A 272 -3.71 -1.88 -11.13
CA GLU A 272 -4.34 -1.75 -12.44
C GLU A 272 -5.53 -2.71 -12.60
N LEU A 273 -5.37 -3.99 -12.24
CA LEU A 273 -6.40 -5.02 -12.47
C LEU A 273 -7.65 -4.85 -11.60
N LYS A 274 -7.47 -4.52 -10.31
CA LYS A 274 -8.54 -4.51 -9.31
C LYS A 274 -8.70 -3.18 -8.59
N GLY A 275 -7.85 -2.20 -8.89
CA GLY A 275 -7.85 -0.89 -8.26
C GLY A 275 -6.99 -0.82 -6.99
N PRO A 276 -6.64 0.41 -6.55
CA PRO A 276 -5.80 0.64 -5.37
C PRO A 276 -6.44 0.19 -4.06
N VAL A 277 -7.77 0.30 -3.94
CA VAL A 277 -8.50 -0.13 -2.74
C VAL A 277 -8.45 -1.64 -2.55
N PHE A 278 -8.51 -2.41 -3.64
CA PHE A 278 -8.39 -3.87 -3.56
C PHE A 278 -7.06 -4.28 -2.94
N PHE A 279 -5.94 -3.67 -3.36
CA PHE A 279 -4.62 -3.97 -2.81
C PHE A 279 -4.55 -3.64 -1.32
N ALA A 280 -4.99 -2.44 -0.94
CA ALA A 280 -4.90 -1.98 0.44
C ALA A 280 -5.65 -2.87 1.43
N VAL A 281 -6.81 -3.42 1.04
CA VAL A 281 -7.66 -4.30 1.88
C VAL A 281 -6.93 -5.53 2.45
N TRP A 282 -5.80 -5.93 1.89
CA TRP A 282 -5.05 -7.08 2.39
C TRP A 282 -3.98 -6.73 3.43
N THR A 283 -3.74 -5.44 3.74
CA THR A 283 -2.72 -5.05 4.73
C THR A 283 -2.92 -5.67 6.13
N PRO A 284 -4.14 -5.95 6.62
CA PRO A 284 -4.28 -6.62 7.91
C PRO A 284 -3.73 -8.04 7.96
N LEU A 285 -3.63 -8.72 6.82
CA LEU A 285 -2.97 -10.02 6.75
C LEU A 285 -1.47 -9.89 7.07
N CYS A 286 -0.82 -8.82 6.59
CA CYS A 286 0.57 -8.53 6.91
C CYS A 286 0.77 -8.25 8.40
N PHE A 287 -0.16 -7.56 9.06
CA PHE A 287 -0.12 -7.36 10.51
C PHE A 287 -0.14 -8.68 11.28
N VAL A 288 -1.05 -9.60 10.97
CA VAL A 288 -1.15 -10.90 11.65
C VAL A 288 0.16 -11.68 11.53
N PHE A 289 0.71 -11.77 10.32
CA PHE A 289 1.99 -12.46 10.12
C PHE A 289 3.16 -11.73 10.80
N THR A 290 3.14 -10.39 10.82
CA THR A 290 4.20 -9.61 11.47
C THR A 290 4.20 -9.78 12.97
N VAL A 291 3.03 -9.82 13.64
CA VAL A 291 2.93 -10.08 15.09
C VAL A 291 3.57 -11.43 15.43
N PHE A 292 3.29 -12.47 14.64
CA PHE A 292 3.90 -13.79 14.82
C PHE A 292 5.42 -13.71 14.59
N CYS A 293 5.85 -13.26 13.42
CA CYS A 293 7.26 -13.23 13.06
C CYS A 293 8.10 -12.31 13.97
N SER A 294 7.60 -11.15 14.38
CA SER A 294 8.33 -10.23 15.28
C SER A 294 8.51 -10.84 16.67
N SER A 295 7.51 -11.55 17.18
CA SER A 295 7.61 -12.27 18.45
C SER A 295 8.63 -13.41 18.39
N PHE A 296 8.64 -14.19 17.30
CA PHE A 296 9.54 -15.33 17.13
C PHE A 296 10.99 -14.93 16.78
N PHE A 297 11.18 -14.01 15.84
CA PHE A 297 12.51 -13.70 15.29
C PHE A 297 13.23 -12.58 16.05
N LEU A 298 12.51 -11.53 16.48
CA LEU A 298 13.08 -10.38 17.20
C LEU A 298 12.89 -10.49 18.72
N GLY A 299 11.97 -11.34 19.18
CA GLY A 299 11.58 -11.38 20.59
C GLY A 299 10.93 -10.08 21.03
N GLU A 300 10.15 -9.44 20.14
CA GLU A 300 9.36 -8.26 20.50
C GLU A 300 8.23 -8.64 21.46
N ILE A 301 8.08 -7.85 22.52
CA ILE A 301 6.95 -7.92 23.42
C ILE A 301 5.75 -7.28 22.73
N VAL A 302 4.71 -8.07 22.47
CA VAL A 302 3.48 -7.57 21.88
C VAL A 302 2.66 -6.90 22.98
N HIS A 303 2.29 -5.65 22.77
CA HIS A 303 1.55 -4.86 23.74
C HIS A 303 0.05 -4.97 23.47
N LEU A 304 -0.78 -5.04 24.52
CA LEU A 304 -2.23 -5.21 24.39
C LEU A 304 -2.86 -4.15 23.49
N GLY A 305 -2.37 -2.92 23.53
CA GLY A 305 -2.88 -1.84 22.70
C GLY A 305 -2.63 -2.02 21.21
N SER A 306 -1.57 -2.70 20.80
CA SER A 306 -1.36 -3.09 19.40
C SER A 306 -2.39 -4.13 18.96
N ILE A 307 -2.81 -5.03 19.85
CA ILE A 307 -3.85 -6.04 19.56
C ILE A 307 -5.22 -5.37 19.46
N VAL A 308 -5.60 -4.58 20.47
CA VAL A 308 -6.90 -3.86 20.49
C VAL A 308 -7.00 -2.92 19.29
N GLY A 309 -5.96 -2.12 19.04
CA GLY A 309 -5.91 -1.24 17.87
C GLY A 309 -5.92 -2.00 16.55
N GLY A 310 -5.23 -3.14 16.47
CA GLY A 310 -5.28 -4.06 15.33
C GLY A 310 -6.69 -4.59 15.05
N ILE A 311 -7.42 -5.04 16.08
CA ILE A 311 -8.82 -5.50 15.97
C ILE A 311 -9.72 -4.37 15.46
N LEU A 312 -9.60 -3.16 16.02
CA LEU A 312 -10.37 -2.00 15.59
C LEU A 312 -10.09 -1.64 14.13
N LEU A 313 -8.84 -1.71 13.69
CA LEU A 313 -8.45 -1.45 12.30
C LEU A 313 -8.99 -2.50 11.34
N VAL A 314 -8.94 -3.79 11.70
CA VAL A 314 -9.53 -4.89 10.93
C VAL A 314 -11.05 -4.70 10.84
N GLY A 315 -11.73 -4.44 11.96
CA GLY A 315 -13.17 -4.21 11.99
C GLY A 315 -13.60 -3.01 11.14
N GLY A 316 -12.85 -1.90 11.22
CA GLY A 316 -13.09 -0.71 10.40
C GLY A 316 -12.97 -0.99 8.90
N LEU A 317 -11.96 -1.76 8.50
CA LEU A 317 -11.80 -2.20 7.12
C LEU A 317 -13.00 -3.04 6.65
N TYR A 318 -13.42 -4.04 7.43
CA TYR A 318 -14.57 -4.88 7.09
C TYR A 318 -15.84 -4.06 6.92
N SER A 319 -16.06 -3.04 7.76
CA SER A 319 -17.19 -2.11 7.61
C SER A 319 -17.16 -1.35 6.29
N VAL A 320 -15.99 -0.82 5.88
CA VAL A 320 -15.84 -0.13 4.57
C VAL A 320 -16.13 -1.08 3.41
N LEU A 321 -15.56 -2.28 3.45
CA LEU A 321 -15.76 -3.31 2.42
C LEU A 321 -17.21 -3.75 2.32
N TRP A 322 -17.87 -3.95 3.46
CA TRP A 322 -19.27 -4.30 3.52
C TRP A 322 -20.12 -3.20 2.87
N GLY A 323 -19.83 -1.93 3.14
CA GLY A 323 -20.44 -0.79 2.46
C GLY A 323 -20.30 -0.89 0.93
N LYS A 324 -19.07 -1.10 0.43
CA LYS A 324 -18.82 -1.28 -1.01
C LYS A 324 -19.58 -2.48 -1.60
N SER A 325 -19.67 -3.60 -0.87
CA SER A 325 -20.42 -4.78 -1.34
C SER A 325 -21.91 -4.49 -1.52
N LYS A 326 -22.50 -3.63 -0.69
CA LYS A 326 -23.89 -3.20 -0.83
C LYS A 326 -24.10 -2.34 -2.07
N GLU A 327 -23.16 -1.45 -2.41
CA GLU A 327 -23.22 -0.68 -3.66
C GLU A 327 -23.20 -1.58 -4.91
N ALA A 328 -22.36 -2.62 -4.89
CA ALA A 328 -22.27 -3.58 -5.99
C ALA A 328 -23.55 -4.42 -6.17
N LYS A 329 -24.25 -4.73 -5.06
CA LYS A 329 -25.54 -5.46 -5.09
C LYS A 329 -26.72 -4.61 -5.53
N ILE A 330 -26.63 -3.27 -5.45
CA ILE A 330 -27.69 -2.34 -5.88
C ILE A 330 -27.51 -1.98 -7.37
N ALA A 331 -26.30 -2.09 -7.91
CA ALA A 331 -25.98 -1.84 -9.32
C ALA A 331 -26.51 -2.84 -10.39
N PRO A 332 -27.02 -4.06 -10.12
CA PRO A 332 -27.45 -4.98 -11.19
C PRO A 332 -28.85 -4.75 -11.77
N CYS A 333 -29.60 -3.70 -11.40
CA CYS A 333 -31.01 -3.59 -11.81
C CYS A 333 -31.40 -2.26 -12.48
N GLY A 334 -30.43 -1.54 -13.07
CA GLY A 334 -30.67 -0.22 -13.69
C GLY A 334 -30.27 -0.07 -15.16
N MET A 335 -29.65 -1.08 -15.79
CA MET A 335 -29.19 -0.99 -17.18
C MET A 335 -29.81 -2.05 -18.12
N VAL A 336 -30.92 -2.68 -17.73
CA VAL A 336 -31.69 -3.57 -18.63
C VAL A 336 -33.03 -2.96 -19.06
N ASN A 337 -33.55 -1.94 -18.38
CA ASN A 337 -34.89 -1.40 -18.70
C ASN A 337 -34.86 -0.06 -19.49
N ALA A 338 -33.73 0.33 -20.07
CA ALA A 338 -33.62 1.59 -20.83
C ALA A 338 -33.38 1.39 -22.33
N MET A 339 -33.45 0.16 -22.84
CA MET A 339 -33.31 -0.14 -24.27
C MET A 339 -34.56 -0.77 -24.91
N ASP A 340 -35.63 -1.01 -24.13
CA ASP A 340 -36.89 -1.56 -24.65
C ASP A 340 -38.05 -0.56 -24.74
N ASP A 341 -37.87 0.70 -24.29
CA ASP A 341 -38.93 1.73 -24.28
C ASP A 341 -38.71 2.88 -25.27
N GLU A 342 -37.85 2.70 -26.28
CA GLU A 342 -37.63 3.69 -27.35
C GLU A 342 -38.04 3.19 -28.75
N ASN A 343 -39.08 2.35 -28.83
CA ASN A 343 -39.67 1.99 -30.12
C ASN A 343 -41.21 1.97 -30.15
N GLY A 344 -41.86 2.63 -29.19
CA GLY A 344 -43.31 2.66 -29.07
C GLY A 344 -43.91 4.05 -29.13
N HIS A 345 -43.84 4.75 -30.28
CA HIS A 345 -44.99 5.56 -30.77
C HIS A 345 -44.75 6.29 -32.11
N HIS A 346 -45.51 5.89 -33.14
CA HIS A 346 -46.28 6.74 -34.09
C HIS A 346 -46.87 5.79 -35.17
N LYS A 347 -48.17 5.72 -35.47
CA LYS A 347 -49.22 6.73 -35.71
C LYS A 347 -50.64 6.15 -35.51
N PRO A 348 -51.69 6.99 -35.39
CA PRO A 348 -53.09 6.56 -35.30
C PRO A 348 -53.66 6.15 -36.68
N GLN A 349 -54.42 5.06 -36.72
CA GLN A 349 -55.25 4.68 -37.87
C GLN A 349 -56.59 5.41 -37.81
N GLU A 350 -56.86 6.19 -38.83
CA GLU A 350 -58.14 6.81 -39.17
C GLU A 350 -59.00 5.81 -39.98
N LYS A 351 -60.31 5.78 -39.72
CA LYS A 351 -61.28 4.85 -40.33
C LYS A 351 -61.91 5.43 -41.61
N GLU A 352 -62.07 4.53 -42.59
CA GLU A 352 -63.09 4.43 -43.68
C GLU A 352 -63.07 5.41 -44.88
N PRO A 353 -63.68 5.07 -46.05
CA PRO A 353 -64.22 3.77 -46.50
C PRO A 353 -63.73 3.33 -47.91
N THR A 354 -63.98 2.06 -48.22
CA THR A 354 -63.73 1.40 -49.51
C THR A 354 -64.77 1.80 -50.55
N THR A 355 -64.34 2.36 -51.68
CA THR A 355 -65.17 2.53 -52.89
C THR A 355 -64.52 1.81 -54.07
N ALA A 356 -65.34 1.09 -54.82
CA ALA A 356 -64.98 0.18 -55.91
C ALA A 356 -64.74 0.88 -57.27
N SER A 357 -63.83 0.32 -58.09
CA SER A 357 -63.87 0.21 -59.57
C SER A 357 -62.66 -0.65 -60.00
N ILE A 358 -62.77 -1.89 -60.48
CA ILE A 358 -63.12 -2.38 -61.83
C ILE A 358 -62.30 -1.71 -62.97
N VAL A 359 -61.82 -2.58 -63.88
CA VAL A 359 -61.27 -2.38 -65.26
C VAL A 359 -59.73 -2.33 -65.34
N GLU A 360 -58.96 -2.97 -66.23
CA GLU A 360 -59.07 -4.07 -67.22
C GLU A 360 -57.70 -4.13 -67.98
N GLN A 361 -57.28 -5.32 -68.45
CA GLN A 361 -56.35 -5.60 -69.59
C GLN A 361 -54.89 -5.04 -69.58
N VAL A 362 -53.83 -5.74 -70.02
CA VAL A 362 -53.62 -6.78 -71.06
C VAL A 362 -52.60 -7.81 -70.56
#